data_AF-A0A955ZC73-F1
#
_entry.id   AF-A0A955ZC73-F1
#
_cell.length_a   1.000
_cell.length_b   1.000
_cell.length_c   1.000
_cell.angle_alpha   90.00
_cell.angle_beta   90.00
_cell.angle_gamma   90.00
#
_symmetry.space_group_name_H-M   'P 1'
#
loop_
_entity.id
_entity.type
_entity.pdbx_description
1 polymer ?
#
loop_
_entity_poly.entity_id
_entity_poly.type
_entity_poly.pdbx_seq_one_letter_code
_entity_poly.pdbx_strand_id
1 'polypeptide(L)' 'MAAAAPLPPRIRRTLELVYGVPGVTAARVWQWHNCVAVGVRPSSACAPAELLGRVEAAVSGLREADETWDFGLLDA' A
#
# COMPACT_ATOMS: atom_id res chain seq x y z
N MET A 1 9.44 15.26 -20.70
CA MET A 1 9.20 14.40 -19.53
C MET A 1 8.09 15.03 -18.71
N ALA A 2 6.90 14.41 -18.65
CA ALA A 2 5.84 14.94 -17.78
C ALA A 2 6.28 14.78 -16.33
N ALA A 3 6.42 15.88 -15.60
CA ALA A 3 6.60 15.82 -14.16
C ALA A 3 5.40 15.10 -13.57
N ALA A 4 5.62 13.99 -12.88
CA ALA A 4 4.55 13.30 -12.17
C ALA A 4 3.88 14.32 -11.26
N ALA A 5 2.57 14.51 -11.41
CA ALA A 5 1.81 15.40 -10.54
C ALA A 5 2.12 15.05 -9.07
N PRO A 6 2.26 16.05 -8.19
CA PRO A 6 2.57 15.78 -6.79
C PRO A 6 1.54 14.80 -6.23
N LEU A 7 2.02 13.66 -5.74
CA LEU A 7 1.15 12.65 -5.14
C LEU A 7 0.36 13.30 -3.99
N PRO A 8 -0.94 13.02 -3.87
CA PRO A 8 -1.70 13.41 -2.69
C PRO A 8 -0.93 13.03 -1.41
N PRO A 9 -0.86 13.91 -0.40
CA PRO A 9 -0.04 13.68 0.79
C PRO A 9 -0.39 12.38 1.51
N ARG A 10 -1.67 11.96 1.41
CA ARG A 10 -2.15 10.69 1.92
C ARG A 10 -1.53 9.49 1.18
N ILE A 11 -1.58 9.48 -0.15
CA ILE A 11 -0.98 8.41 -0.97
C ILE A 11 0.52 8.31 -0.70
N ARG A 12 1.21 9.45 -0.59
CA ARG A 12 2.63 9.46 -0.23
C ARG A 12 2.86 8.80 1.12
N ARG A 13 2.10 9.19 2.15
CA ARG A 13 2.25 8.63 3.50
C ARG A 13 1.92 7.14 3.56
N THR A 14 0.91 6.69 2.83
CA THR A 14 0.60 5.25 2.71
C THR A 14 1.76 4.51 2.06
N LEU A 15 2.30 5.01 0.94
CA LEU A 15 3.47 4.40 0.29
C LEU A 15 4.68 4.36 1.23
N GLU A 16 4.96 5.43 1.97
CA GLU A 16 6.05 5.47 2.95
C GLU A 16 5.93 4.37 4.01
N LEU A 17 4.74 4.15 4.56
CA LEU A 17 4.49 3.08 5.53
C LEU A 17 4.61 1.69 4.90
N VAL A 18 4.06 1.49 3.70
CA VAL A 18 4.08 0.21 2.98
C VAL A 18 5.51 -0.18 2.61
N TYR A 19 6.31 0.75 2.09
CA TYR A 19 7.73 0.51 1.78
C TYR A 19 8.58 0.32 3.04
N GLY A 20 8.12 0.77 4.21
CA GLY A 20 8.73 0.47 5.49
C GLY A 20 8.56 -0.99 5.93
N VAL A 21 7.63 -1.75 5.32
CA VAL A 21 7.39 -3.16 5.67
C VAL A 21 8.47 -4.06 5.05
N PRO A 22 9.23 -4.80 5.87
CA PRO A 22 10.25 -5.72 5.38
C PRO A 22 9.64 -6.79 4.48
N GLY A 23 10.17 -6.93 3.27
CA GLY A 23 9.69 -7.89 2.28
C GLY A 23 8.84 -7.30 1.17
N VAL A 24 8.49 -6.01 1.23
CA VAL A 24 7.91 -5.29 0.08
C VAL A 24 9.02 -4.92 -0.91
N THR A 25 8.90 -5.36 -2.16
CA THR A 25 9.83 -5.01 -3.25
C THR A 25 9.27 -3.92 -4.17
N ALA A 26 7.95 -3.86 -4.30
CA ALA A 26 7.23 -2.79 -4.98
C ALA A 26 5.88 -2.58 -4.32
N ALA A 27 5.37 -1.35 -4.37
CA ALA A 27 4.06 -1.01 -3.87
C ALA A 27 3.35 -0.03 -4.81
N ARG A 28 2.03 -0.16 -4.88
CA ARG A 28 1.15 0.72 -5.61
C ARG A 28 -0.09 0.98 -4.78
N VAL A 29 -0.50 2.24 -4.71
CA VAL A 29 -1.69 2.66 -3.98
C VAL A 29 -2.64 3.30 -4.97
N TRP A 30 -3.90 2.89 -4.92
CA TRP A 30 -4.99 3.50 -5.65
C TRP A 30 -5.95 4.10 -4.63
N GLN A 31 -6.39 5.32 -4.90
CA GLN A 31 -7.37 6.01 -4.08
C GLN A 31 -8.52 6.48 -4.98
N TRP A 32 -9.75 6.15 -4.58
CA TRP A 32 -10.97 6.67 -5.17
C TRP A 32 -11.98 6.95 -4.05
N HIS A 33 -13.21 7.33 -4.39
CA HIS A 33 -14.24 7.72 -3.42
C HIS A 33 -14.33 6.77 -2.22
N ASN A 34 -13.84 7.24 -1.06
CA ASN A 34 -13.80 6.52 0.21
C ASN A 34 -13.17 5.12 0.21
N CYS A 35 -12.39 4.81 -0.82
CA CYS A 35 -11.76 3.52 -0.98
C CYS A 35 -10.28 3.68 -1.30
N VAL A 36 -9.47 2.85 -0.63
CA VAL A 36 -8.03 2.77 -0.84
C VAL A 36 -7.68 1.32 -1.14
N ALA A 37 -7.09 1.05 -2.30
CA ALA A 37 -6.46 -0.24 -2.56
C ALA A 37 -4.95 -0.11 -2.48
N VAL A 38 -4.32 -1.09 -1.83
CA VAL A 38 -2.88 -1.21 -1.71
C VAL A 38 -2.45 -2.51 -2.36
N GLY A 39 -1.75 -2.40 -3.48
CA GLY A 39 -1.08 -3.52 -4.13
C GLY A 39 0.37 -3.58 -3.69
N VAL A 40 0.84 -4.74 -3.25
CA VAL A 40 2.24 -4.97 -2.89
C VAL A 40 2.85 -6.14 -3.64
N ARG A 41 4.15 -6.06 -3.93
CA ARG A 41 4.93 -7.18 -4.48
C ARG A 41 5.83 -7.76 -3.39
N PRO A 42 5.62 -9.02 -2.98
CA PRO A 42 6.47 -9.67 -2.01
C PRO A 42 7.86 -9.98 -2.60
N SER A 43 8.87 -9.92 -1.75
CA SER A 43 10.18 -10.51 -2.01
C SER A 43 10.08 -12.04 -2.02
N SER A 44 10.95 -12.70 -2.77
CA SER A 44 11.02 -14.17 -2.89
C SER A 44 11.23 -14.89 -1.54
N ALA A 45 11.69 -14.19 -0.52
CA ALA A 45 11.90 -14.71 0.83
C ALA A 45 10.69 -14.57 1.78
N CYS A 46 9.56 -14.01 1.33
CA CYS A 46 8.42 -13.70 2.18
C CYS A 46 7.13 -14.33 1.67
N ALA A 47 6.37 -14.97 2.56
CA ALA A 47 5.05 -15.51 2.22
C ALA A 47 4.06 -14.35 1.96
N PRO A 48 3.28 -14.38 0.86
CA PRO A 48 2.43 -13.27 0.49
C PRO A 48 1.35 -12.93 1.54
N ALA A 49 0.74 -13.95 2.15
CA ALA A 49 -0.31 -13.76 3.16
C ALA A 49 0.23 -13.07 4.43
N GLU A 50 1.40 -13.49 4.90
CA GLU A 50 2.11 -12.84 6.01
C GLU A 50 2.44 -11.38 5.71
N LEU A 51 2.91 -11.11 4.48
CA LEU A 51 3.24 -9.76 4.06
C LEU A 51 2.00 -8.85 4.04
N LEU A 52 0.89 -9.33 3.48
CA LEU A 52 -0.37 -8.58 3.44
C LEU A 52 -0.85 -8.23 4.85
N GLY A 53 -0.79 -9.16 5.79
CA GLY A 53 -1.14 -8.89 7.20
C GLY A 53 -0.25 -7.81 7.84
N ARG A 54 1.06 -7.82 7.55
CA ARG A 54 1.99 -6.78 8.04
C ARG A 54 1.72 -5.41 7.39
N VAL A 55 1.41 -5.41 6.11
CA VAL A 55 1.05 -4.18 5.37
C VAL A 55 -0.24 -3.58 5.92
N GLU A 56 -1.27 -4.39 6.12
CA GLU A 56 -2.53 -3.96 6.73
C GLU A 56 -2.30 -3.37 8.13
N ALA A 57 -1.50 -4.05 8.97
CA ALA A 57 -1.17 -3.56 10.31
C ALA A 57 -0.40 -2.22 10.27
N ALA A 58 0.53 -2.05 9.32
CA ALA A 58 1.33 -0.83 9.19
C ALA A 58 0.49 0.39 8.81
N VAL A 59 -0.54 0.20 7.97
CA VAL A 59 -1.40 1.30 7.48
C VAL A 59 -2.70 1.47 8.26
N SER A 60 -3.01 0.57 9.20
CA SER A 60 -4.22 0.61 10.04
C SER A 60 -4.41 1.97 10.74
N GLY A 61 -3.32 2.62 11.16
CA GLY A 61 -3.36 3.95 11.77
C GLY A 61 -3.71 5.12 10.83
N LEU A 62 -3.78 4.88 9.51
CA LEU A 62 -4.20 5.88 8.51
C LEU A 62 -5.66 5.72 8.07
N ARG A 63 -6.33 4.65 8.49
CA ARG A 63 -7.69 4.32 8.08
C ARG A 63 -8.70 5.19 8.83
N GLU A 64 -9.60 5.84 8.09
CA GLU A 64 -10.73 6.56 8.67
C GLU A 64 -11.97 5.66 8.78
N ALA A 65 -12.91 5.97 9.68
CA ALA A 65 -14.03 5.09 10.02
C ALA A 65 -14.96 4.75 8.85
N ASP A 66 -15.10 5.67 7.89
CA ASP A 66 -15.96 5.49 6.71
C ASP A 66 -15.20 4.86 5.52
N GLU A 67 -13.89 4.67 5.65
CA GLU A 67 -13.03 4.29 4.54
C GLU A 67 -12.85 2.76 4.42
N THR A 68 -12.98 2.28 3.19
CA THR A 68 -12.77 0.87 2.84
C THR A 68 -11.36 0.68 2.31
N TRP A 69 -10.63 -0.28 2.88
CA TRP A 69 -9.28 -0.62 2.47
C TRP A 69 -9.26 -2.03 1.88
N ASP A 70 -8.62 -2.18 0.73
CA ASP A 70 -8.43 -3.46 0.05
C ASP A 70 -6.93 -3.71 -0.17
N PHE A 71 -6.50 -4.95 0.05
CA PHE A 71 -5.09 -5.33 0.01
C PHE A 71 -4.89 -6.48 -0.96
N GLY A 72 -4.02 -6.27 -1.94
CA GLY A 72 -3.77 -7.23 -2.99
C GLY A 72 -2.28 -7.39 -3.31
N LEU A 73 -1.99 -8.45 -4.07
CA LEU A 73 -0.65 -8.67 -4.61
C LEU A 73 -0.59 -8.07 -6.01
N LEU A 74 0.51 -7.38 -6.31
CA LEU A 74 0.81 -6.96 -7.67
C LEU A 74 1.32 -8.18 -8.45
N ASP A 75 0.64 -8.52 -9.54
CA ASP A 75 1.11 -9.51 -10.50
C ASP A 75 2.49 -9.12 -11.05
N ALA A 76 3.31 -10.14 -11.36
CA ALA A 76 4.73 -9.98 -11.69
C ALA A 76 4.95 -9.40 -13.09
#